data_AF-A0A940YEH5-F1
#
_entry.id   AF-A0A940YEH5-F1
#
_cell.length_a   1.000
_cell.length_b   1.000
_cell.length_c   1.000
_cell.angle_alpha   90.00
_cell.angle_beta   90.00
_cell.angle_gamma   90.00
#
_symmetry.space_group_name_H-M   'P 1'
#
loop_
_entity.id
_entity.type
_entity.pdbx_description
1 polymer ?
#
loop_
_entity_poly.entity_id
_entity_poly.type
_entity_poly.pdbx_seq_one_letter_code
_entity_poly.pdbx_strand_id
1 'polypeptide(L)'
;MYTIDLNGTRIKIDTPIQYYPDIFLAVEAPPPGIFEGREPSDLNPELKISLKGDPAGLSKTMDALSLEQMLTSHVFEWSAFFRQLAKVGHCYAFACTLGREYEPLLPDVILGKSSQLAHYVGGLEASAPAESAKSELSLSIISKPTGDYLVAGVQLLGVGTLHPYQVVVGRIPNLEAFVTAIVELRNAA
;
A
#
# COMPACT_ATOMS: atom_id res chain seq x y z
N MET A 1 14.27 -20.06 6.28
CA MET A 1 14.44 -19.22 7.49
C MET A 1 15.85 -19.42 8.01
N TYR A 2 16.43 -18.46 8.75
CA TYR A 2 17.73 -18.68 9.41
C TYR A 2 17.53 -18.67 10.93
N THR A 3 18.21 -19.58 11.62
CA THR A 3 18.45 -19.44 13.07
C THR A 3 19.92 -19.13 13.31
N ILE A 4 20.23 -18.61 14.49
CA ILE A 4 21.58 -18.40 14.98
C ILE A 4 21.75 -19.36 16.15
N ASP A 5 22.73 -20.26 16.06
CA ASP A 5 23.08 -21.11 17.20
C ASP A 5 23.78 -20.31 18.31
N LEU A 6 24.02 -20.94 19.47
CA LEU A 6 24.73 -20.31 20.59
C LEU A 6 26.15 -19.82 20.23
N ASN A 7 26.72 -20.25 19.10
CA ASN A 7 28.03 -19.85 18.61
C ASN A 7 27.98 -18.71 17.58
N GLY A 8 26.81 -18.19 17.24
CA GLY A 8 26.65 -17.15 16.22
C GLY A 8 26.57 -17.67 14.78
N THR A 9 26.53 -18.98 14.57
CA THR A 9 26.49 -19.60 13.24
C THR A 9 25.08 -19.50 12.65
N ARG A 10 24.97 -18.99 11.42
CA ARG A 10 23.71 -18.96 10.69
C ARG A 10 23.40 -20.34 10.11
N ILE A 11 22.34 -20.98 10.60
CA ILE A 11 21.87 -22.26 10.11
C ILE A 11 20.61 -22.02 9.28
N LYS A 12 20.62 -22.48 8.03
CA LYS A 12 19.42 -22.46 7.17
C LYS A 12 18.50 -23.60 7.61
N ILE A 13 17.26 -23.26 7.93
CA ILE A 13 16.20 -24.22 8.25
C ILE A 13 15.15 -24.18 7.14
N ASP A 14 14.82 -25.37 6.63
CA ASP A 14 13.67 -25.61 5.79
C ASP A 14 12.45 -25.84 6.71
N THR A 15 11.66 -24.78 6.88
CA THR A 15 10.50 -24.77 7.75
C THR A 15 9.28 -25.29 7.00
N PRO A 16 8.62 -26.38 7.47
CA PRO A 16 7.35 -26.81 6.91
C PRO A 16 6.30 -25.69 7.00
N ILE A 17 5.40 -25.61 6.00
CA ILE A 17 4.45 -24.49 5.87
C ILE A 17 3.56 -24.32 7.11
N GLN A 18 3.19 -25.41 7.78
CA GLN A 18 2.37 -25.39 8.99
C GLN A 18 3.07 -24.79 10.23
N TYR A 19 4.39 -24.59 10.15
CA TYR A 19 5.21 -23.93 11.17
C TYR A 19 5.79 -22.62 10.63
N TYR A 20 5.30 -22.11 9.50
CA TYR A 20 5.72 -20.80 9.04
C TYR A 20 5.09 -19.74 9.95
N PRO A 21 5.87 -18.80 10.50
CA PRO A 21 5.33 -17.82 11.42
C PRO A 21 4.44 -16.84 10.64
N ASP A 22 3.30 -16.50 11.23
CA ASP A 22 2.38 -15.49 10.69
C ASP A 22 2.92 -14.08 10.98
N ILE A 23 4.02 -13.75 10.29
CA ILE A 23 4.66 -12.43 10.35
C ILE A 23 4.54 -11.71 9.00
N PHE A 24 4.36 -10.40 9.04
CA PHE A 24 4.28 -9.55 7.86
C PHE A 24 4.90 -8.17 8.14
N LEU A 25 5.31 -7.51 7.07
CA LEU A 25 5.80 -6.13 7.14
C LEU A 25 4.60 -5.17 7.03
N ALA A 26 4.43 -4.33 8.04
CA ALA A 26 3.55 -3.18 7.99
C ALA A 26 4.37 -1.95 7.60
N VAL A 27 3.98 -1.31 6.51
CA VAL A 27 4.64 -0.14 5.94
C VAL A 27 3.77 1.08 6.20
N GLU A 28 4.31 2.04 6.93
CA GLU A 28 3.72 3.37 7.10
C GLU A 28 4.49 4.33 6.19
N ALA A 29 3.77 4.92 5.25
CA ALA A 29 4.30 5.86 4.27
C ALA A 29 3.74 7.26 4.55
N PRO A 30 4.48 8.34 4.22
CA PRO A 30 3.93 9.68 4.25
C PRO A 30 2.81 9.82 3.20
N PRO A 31 1.97 10.87 3.29
CA PRO A 31 1.00 11.18 2.25
C PRO A 31 1.64 11.32 0.86
N PRO A 32 0.86 11.11 -0.23
CA PRO A 32 1.34 11.40 -1.58
C PRO A 32 1.91 12.81 -1.69
N GLY A 33 3.13 12.95 -2.23
CA GLY A 33 3.84 14.23 -2.28
C GLY A 33 3.06 15.35 -2.99
N ILE A 34 2.21 14.99 -3.96
CA ILE A 34 1.35 15.95 -4.67
C ILE A 34 0.35 16.67 -3.74
N PHE A 35 -0.08 16.04 -2.64
CA PHE A 35 -0.98 16.66 -1.67
C PHE A 35 -0.32 17.69 -0.78
N GLU A 36 1.00 17.62 -0.67
CA GLU A 36 1.85 18.52 0.10
C GLU A 36 2.53 19.57 -0.80
N GLY A 37 2.22 19.58 -2.11
CA GLY A 37 2.84 20.48 -3.08
C GLY A 37 4.34 20.22 -3.30
N ARG A 38 4.83 19.01 -2.98
CA ARG A 38 6.21 18.63 -3.24
C ARG A 38 6.40 18.37 -4.72
N GLU A 39 7.52 18.83 -5.27
CA GLU A 39 7.91 18.51 -6.64
C GLU A 39 8.06 16.97 -6.82
N PRO A 40 7.72 16.43 -8.00
CA PRO A 40 7.95 15.02 -8.28
C PRO A 40 9.43 14.65 -8.12
N SER A 41 9.69 13.55 -7.41
CA SER A 41 11.05 13.09 -7.12
C SER A 41 11.15 11.58 -7.23
N ASP A 42 12.33 11.09 -7.64
CA ASP A 42 12.71 9.69 -7.65
C ASP A 42 13.28 9.21 -6.30
N LEU A 43 13.40 10.10 -5.33
CA LEU A 43 13.87 9.78 -3.99
C LEU A 43 12.86 8.92 -3.23
N ASN A 44 13.39 7.97 -2.47
CA ASN A 44 12.58 7.17 -1.57
C ASN A 44 12.01 8.08 -0.48
N PRO A 45 10.70 7.97 -0.17
CA PRO A 45 10.16 8.65 0.99
C PRO A 45 10.73 8.05 2.28
N GLU A 46 10.66 8.80 3.38
CA GLU A 46 10.92 8.23 4.70
C GLU A 46 9.81 7.24 5.06
N LEU A 47 10.13 5.95 5.07
CA LEU A 47 9.19 4.88 5.39
C LEU A 47 9.44 4.38 6.81
N LYS A 48 8.37 4.18 7.59
CA LYS A 48 8.46 3.38 8.82
C LYS A 48 8.01 1.96 8.51
N ILE A 49 8.92 1.02 8.73
CA ILE A 49 8.65 -0.41 8.52
C ILE A 49 8.61 -1.08 9.88
N SER A 50 7.54 -1.80 10.16
CA SER A 50 7.39 -2.60 11.37
C SER A 50 7.10 -4.05 11.01
N LEU A 51 7.75 -4.97 11.71
CA LEU A 51 7.41 -6.39 11.62
C LEU A 51 6.23 -6.64 12.59
N LYS A 52 5.13 -7.13 12.04
CA LYS A 52 3.93 -7.52 12.79
C LYS A 52 3.79 -9.03 12.73
N GLY A 53 3.17 -9.61 13.75
CA GLY A 53 2.79 -11.01 13.76
C GLY A 53 2.07 -11.37 15.05
N ASP A 54 1.48 -12.56 15.08
CA ASP A 54 0.89 -13.10 16.31
C ASP A 54 1.99 -13.67 17.23
N PRO A 55 2.20 -13.12 18.44
CA PRO A 55 3.17 -13.65 19.38
C PRO A 55 2.94 -15.12 19.73
N ALA A 56 1.69 -15.59 19.75
CA ALA A 56 1.38 -17.00 20.06
C ALA A 56 1.78 -17.92 18.90
N GLY A 57 1.46 -17.55 17.65
CA GLY A 57 1.93 -18.25 16.45
C GLY A 57 3.47 -18.29 16.34
N LEU A 58 4.13 -17.20 16.74
CA LEU A 58 5.59 -17.13 16.80
C LEU A 58 6.16 -18.11 17.83
N SER A 59 5.64 -18.11 19.06
CA SER A 59 6.06 -19.04 20.12
C SER A 59 5.87 -20.50 19.69
N LYS A 60 4.70 -20.82 19.12
CA LYS A 60 4.40 -22.16 18.61
C LYS A 60 5.41 -22.61 17.54
N THR A 61 5.80 -21.69 16.66
CA THR A 61 6.82 -21.95 15.63
C THR A 61 8.19 -22.23 16.25
N MET A 62 8.60 -21.42 17.22
CA MET A 62 9.86 -21.60 17.93
C MET A 62 9.91 -22.94 18.68
N ASP A 63 8.84 -23.27 19.42
CA ASP A 63 8.74 -24.52 20.18
C ASP A 63 8.77 -25.74 19.26
N ALA A 64 7.98 -25.72 18.17
CA ALA A 64 7.90 -26.84 17.22
C ALA A 64 9.22 -27.13 16.52
N LEU A 65 10.09 -26.11 16.37
CA LEU A 65 11.40 -26.21 15.74
C LEU A 65 12.55 -26.25 16.77
N SER A 66 12.24 -26.27 18.06
CA SER A 66 13.22 -26.21 19.16
C SER A 66 14.22 -25.05 19.00
N LEU A 67 13.70 -23.87 18.65
CA LEU A 67 14.49 -22.65 18.45
C LEU A 67 14.50 -21.80 19.71
N GLU A 68 15.69 -21.39 20.13
CA GLU A 68 15.86 -20.38 21.19
C GLU A 68 15.74 -18.96 20.63
N GLN A 69 16.17 -18.76 19.38
CA GLN A 69 16.17 -17.48 18.69
C GLN A 69 15.84 -17.67 17.20
N MET A 70 15.20 -16.66 16.63
CA MET A 70 14.86 -16.63 15.21
C MET A 70 15.34 -15.32 14.59
N LEU A 71 16.13 -15.42 13.51
CA LEU A 71 16.50 -14.27 12.70
C LEU A 71 15.75 -14.32 11.38
N THR A 72 14.90 -13.33 11.14
CA THR A 72 14.19 -13.18 9.88
C THR A 72 14.83 -12.07 9.06
N SER A 73 15.09 -12.36 7.79
CA SER A 73 15.56 -11.37 6.82
C SER A 73 14.49 -11.25 5.74
N HIS A 74 14.06 -10.01 5.50
CA HIS A 74 13.06 -9.69 4.49
C HIS A 74 13.67 -8.68 3.52
N VAL A 75 13.50 -8.93 2.23
CA VAL A 75 13.78 -7.95 1.19
C VAL A 75 12.47 -7.24 0.90
N PHE A 76 12.46 -5.92 1.10
CA PHE A 76 11.29 -5.08 0.82
C PHE A 76 11.57 -4.20 -0.39
N GLU A 77 10.99 -4.58 -1.52
CA GLU A 77 11.05 -3.83 -2.79
C GLU A 77 9.99 -2.72 -2.78
N TRP A 78 10.31 -1.59 -2.15
CA TRP A 78 9.36 -0.48 -1.98
C TRP A 78 8.75 -0.03 -3.32
N SER A 79 9.55 0.02 -4.38
CA SER A 79 9.09 0.49 -5.69
C SER A 79 8.07 -0.46 -6.30
N ALA A 80 8.28 -1.77 -6.13
CA ALA A 80 7.35 -2.79 -6.59
C ALA A 80 6.04 -2.73 -5.79
N PHE A 81 6.13 -2.55 -4.47
CA PHE A 81 4.97 -2.40 -3.59
C PHE A 81 4.11 -1.19 -3.96
N PHE A 82 4.71 -0.01 -4.10
CA PHE A 82 3.98 1.22 -4.47
C PHE A 82 3.41 1.13 -5.88
N ARG A 83 4.11 0.47 -6.81
CA ARG A 83 3.60 0.24 -8.17
C ARG A 83 2.41 -0.72 -8.18
N GLN A 84 2.40 -1.72 -7.28
CA GLN A 84 1.24 -2.58 -7.10
C GLN A 84 0.03 -1.79 -6.57
N LEU A 85 0.23 -0.92 -5.57
CA LEU A 85 -0.82 -0.02 -5.09
C LEU A 85 -1.34 0.88 -6.22
N ALA A 86 -0.44 1.47 -7.03
CA ALA A 86 -0.81 2.27 -8.20
C ALA A 86 -1.70 1.49 -9.19
N LYS A 87 -1.36 0.24 -9.48
CA LYS A 87 -2.18 -0.64 -10.34
C LYS A 87 -3.57 -0.88 -9.74
N VAL A 88 -3.64 -1.22 -8.46
CA VAL A 88 -4.92 -1.46 -7.76
C VAL A 88 -5.80 -0.22 -7.81
N GLY A 89 -5.26 0.94 -7.41
CA GLY A 89 -6.00 2.21 -7.42
C GLY A 89 -6.46 2.62 -8.81
N HIS A 90 -5.59 2.51 -9.82
CA HIS A 90 -5.92 2.82 -11.21
C HIS A 90 -7.04 1.91 -11.76
N CYS A 91 -6.92 0.60 -11.61
CA CYS A 91 -7.94 -0.34 -12.09
C CYS A 91 -9.28 -0.14 -11.37
N TYR A 92 -9.26 0.09 -10.06
CA TYR A 92 -10.47 0.35 -9.29
C TYR A 92 -11.17 1.63 -9.73
N ALA A 93 -10.43 2.74 -9.84
CA ALA A 93 -10.98 4.00 -10.33
C ALA A 93 -11.49 3.88 -11.76
N PHE A 94 -10.78 3.19 -12.66
CA PHE A 94 -11.26 2.93 -14.00
C PHE A 94 -12.58 2.14 -14.00
N ALA A 95 -12.69 1.09 -13.17
CA ALA A 95 -13.93 0.33 -13.05
C ALA A 95 -15.12 1.17 -12.54
N CYS A 96 -14.88 2.08 -11.59
CA CYS A 96 -15.93 2.94 -11.04
C CYS A 96 -16.37 4.08 -11.96
N THR A 97 -15.49 4.54 -12.86
CA THR A 97 -15.68 5.76 -13.65
C THR A 97 -15.75 5.51 -15.16
N LEU A 98 -15.45 4.29 -15.59
CA LEU A 98 -15.18 3.91 -16.99
C LEU A 98 -14.14 4.81 -17.68
N GLY A 99 -13.23 5.42 -16.91
CA GLY A 99 -12.23 6.33 -17.44
C GLY A 99 -12.76 7.69 -17.90
N ARG A 100 -13.98 8.08 -17.49
CA ARG A 100 -14.62 9.34 -17.92
C ARG A 100 -14.19 10.53 -17.06
N GLU A 101 -14.02 11.68 -17.71
CA GLU A 101 -13.90 13.01 -17.07
C GLU A 101 -12.72 13.21 -16.10
N TYR A 102 -11.62 12.46 -16.25
CA TYR A 102 -10.34 12.73 -15.57
C TYR A 102 -9.14 12.41 -16.45
N GLU A 103 -8.00 13.03 -16.17
CA GLU A 103 -6.71 12.79 -16.81
C GLU A 103 -5.89 11.76 -16.00
N PRO A 104 -5.62 10.55 -16.53
CA PRO A 104 -4.87 9.52 -15.79
C PRO A 104 -3.40 9.92 -15.56
N LEU A 105 -2.93 9.84 -14.31
CA LEU A 105 -1.55 10.21 -13.93
C LEU A 105 -0.62 9.00 -13.74
N LEU A 106 -1.18 7.81 -13.57
CA LEU A 106 -0.42 6.60 -13.20
C LEU A 106 0.14 5.73 -14.34
N PRO A 107 -0.23 5.85 -15.64
CA PRO A 107 0.27 4.91 -16.66
C PRO A 107 1.79 4.77 -16.72
N ASP A 108 2.55 5.87 -16.71
CA ASP A 108 4.01 5.81 -16.79
C ASP A 108 4.64 5.24 -15.51
N VAL A 109 4.07 5.53 -14.34
CA VAL A 109 4.49 4.96 -13.06
C VAL A 109 4.24 3.45 -13.02
N ILE A 110 3.06 3.01 -13.48
CA ILE A 110 2.67 1.59 -13.54
C ILE A 110 3.54 0.81 -14.53
N LEU A 111 3.87 1.40 -15.67
CA LEU A 111 4.74 0.81 -16.69
C LEU A 111 6.23 0.91 -16.35
N GLY A 112 6.60 1.62 -15.29
CA GLY A 112 7.98 1.82 -14.88
C GLY A 112 8.80 2.77 -15.74
N LYS A 113 8.11 3.64 -16.49
CA LYS A 113 8.71 4.74 -17.25
C LYS A 113 8.99 5.97 -16.38
N SER A 114 8.31 6.08 -15.23
CA SER A 114 8.56 7.09 -14.20
C SER A 114 8.87 6.45 -12.85
N SER A 115 9.87 6.99 -12.15
CA SER A 115 10.27 6.62 -10.79
C SER A 115 9.56 7.43 -9.70
N GLN A 116 8.68 8.36 -10.06
CA GLN A 116 8.03 9.33 -9.16
C GLN A 116 6.89 8.72 -8.33
N LEU A 117 7.07 7.51 -7.79
CA LEU A 117 6.05 6.73 -7.10
C LEU A 117 5.49 7.46 -5.88
N ALA A 118 6.36 8.01 -5.03
CA ALA A 118 5.98 8.68 -3.79
C ALA A 118 5.23 10.00 -4.00
N HIS A 119 5.30 10.56 -5.22
CA HIS A 119 4.51 11.74 -5.57
C HIS A 119 3.02 11.40 -5.71
N TYR A 120 2.69 10.19 -6.19
CA TYR A 120 1.31 9.76 -6.47
C TYR A 120 0.75 8.73 -5.50
N VAL A 121 1.61 7.99 -4.78
CA VAL A 121 1.21 6.92 -3.87
C VAL A 121 1.83 7.18 -2.50
N GLY A 122 1.04 7.03 -1.44
CA GLY A 122 1.46 7.28 -0.07
C GLY A 122 0.50 6.68 0.96
N GLY A 123 0.75 6.96 2.24
CA GLY A 123 -0.16 6.58 3.34
C GLY A 123 -1.24 7.65 3.58
N LEU A 124 -2.25 7.31 4.37
CA LEU A 124 -3.22 8.28 4.86
C LEU A 124 -2.67 9.05 6.07
N GLU A 125 -2.75 10.39 6.04
CA GLU A 125 -2.30 11.26 7.13
C GLU A 125 -2.98 10.90 8.45
N ALA A 126 -2.18 10.78 9.53
CA ALA A 126 -2.65 10.53 10.89
C ALA A 126 -3.65 9.37 11.04
N SER A 127 -3.55 8.34 10.21
CA SER A 127 -4.45 7.19 10.32
C SER A 127 -4.06 6.32 11.50
N ALA A 128 -4.95 6.28 12.50
CA ALA A 128 -4.99 5.14 13.41
C ALA A 128 -5.11 3.86 12.55
N PRO A 129 -4.50 2.75 12.94
CA PRO A 129 -4.66 1.49 12.24
C PRO A 129 -6.14 1.20 12.02
N ALA A 130 -6.53 0.77 10.83
CA ALA A 130 -7.93 0.51 10.54
C ALA A 130 -8.47 -0.53 11.52
N GLU A 131 -9.47 -0.15 12.32
CA GLU A 131 -10.14 -1.08 13.25
C GLU A 131 -10.86 -2.20 12.49
N SER A 132 -11.16 -1.98 11.19
CA SER A 132 -11.82 -2.96 10.35
C SER A 132 -10.83 -4.03 9.89
N ALA A 133 -11.17 -5.29 10.18
CA ALA A 133 -10.39 -6.42 9.74
C ALA A 133 -10.59 -6.77 8.25
N LYS A 134 -10.94 -5.78 7.41
CA LYS A 134 -11.38 -6.01 6.03
C LYS A 134 -10.48 -5.29 5.05
N SER A 135 -10.21 -5.95 3.93
CA SER A 135 -9.66 -5.25 2.77
C SER A 135 -10.75 -4.36 2.19
N GLU A 136 -10.41 -3.12 1.90
CA GLU A 136 -11.36 -2.12 1.43
C GLU A 136 -10.73 -1.27 0.33
N LEU A 137 -11.53 -0.96 -0.69
CA LEU A 137 -11.21 -0.01 -1.73
C LEU A 137 -12.24 1.11 -1.68
N SER A 138 -11.77 2.35 -1.70
CA SER A 138 -12.62 3.52 -1.71
C SER A 138 -12.18 4.49 -2.80
N LEU A 139 -13.11 5.32 -3.25
CA LEU A 139 -12.85 6.35 -4.24
C LEU A 139 -13.32 7.68 -3.68
N SER A 140 -12.46 8.68 -3.71
CA SER A 140 -12.76 10.02 -3.22
C SER A 140 -12.21 11.08 -4.17
N ILE A 141 -12.74 12.29 -4.01
CA ILE A 141 -12.24 13.48 -4.66
C ILE A 141 -11.53 14.29 -3.58
N ILE A 142 -10.28 14.69 -3.86
CA ILE A 142 -9.51 15.55 -2.97
C ILE A 142 -9.17 16.84 -3.70
N SER A 143 -9.68 17.95 -3.19
CA SER A 143 -9.37 19.30 -3.69
C SER A 143 -8.13 19.86 -3.00
N LYS A 144 -7.18 20.34 -3.81
CA LYS A 144 -5.95 21.01 -3.38
C LYS A 144 -5.77 22.32 -4.15
N PRO A 145 -4.90 23.24 -3.71
CA PRO A 145 -4.61 24.46 -4.46
C PRO A 145 -4.13 24.22 -5.91
N THR A 146 -3.53 23.05 -6.17
CA THR A 146 -3.04 22.64 -7.49
C THR A 146 -4.13 22.03 -8.40
N GLY A 147 -5.31 21.73 -7.86
CA GLY A 147 -6.46 21.19 -8.59
C GLY A 147 -7.24 20.12 -7.81
N ASP A 148 -8.25 19.57 -8.48
CA ASP A 148 -9.04 18.45 -7.98
C ASP A 148 -8.45 17.13 -8.48
N TYR A 149 -8.36 16.16 -7.57
CA TYR A 149 -7.76 14.86 -7.84
C TYR A 149 -8.73 13.73 -7.54
N LEU A 150 -8.72 12.73 -8.42
CA LEU A 150 -9.37 11.45 -8.19
C LEU A 150 -8.42 10.54 -7.42
N VAL A 151 -8.85 10.08 -6.24
CA VAL A 151 -8.00 9.36 -5.30
C VAL A 151 -8.64 8.04 -4.93
N ALA A 152 -7.87 6.95 -5.08
CA ALA A 152 -8.27 5.64 -4.60
C ALA A 152 -7.65 5.39 -3.21
N GLY A 153 -8.49 5.06 -2.23
CA GLY A 153 -8.06 4.52 -0.95
C GLY A 153 -7.89 3.00 -1.07
N VAL A 154 -6.77 2.48 -0.55
CA VAL A 154 -6.44 1.06 -0.58
C VAL A 154 -6.09 0.57 0.83
N GLN A 155 -6.97 -0.24 1.42
CA GLN A 155 -6.71 -0.95 2.67
C GLN A 155 -6.38 -2.41 2.34
N LEU A 156 -5.11 -2.80 2.52
CA LEU A 156 -4.66 -4.16 2.27
C LEU A 156 -4.90 -5.07 3.47
N LEU A 157 -5.31 -6.31 3.17
CA LEU A 157 -5.31 -7.49 4.03
C LEU A 157 -6.09 -7.46 5.34
N GLY A 158 -6.73 -6.36 5.75
CA GLY A 158 -7.62 -6.36 6.93
C GLY A 158 -6.99 -6.91 8.21
N VAL A 159 -5.68 -7.04 8.28
CA VAL A 159 -4.98 -7.40 9.52
C VAL A 159 -4.74 -6.05 10.16
N GLY A 160 -5.65 -5.64 11.06
CA GLY A 160 -5.91 -4.25 11.53
C GLY A 160 -4.73 -3.41 12.02
N THR A 161 -3.51 -3.87 11.83
CA THR A 161 -2.24 -3.15 11.97
C THR A 161 -1.71 -2.56 10.67
N LEU A 162 -2.30 -2.85 9.50
CA LEU A 162 -1.87 -2.29 8.22
C LEU A 162 -2.46 -0.91 8.00
N HIS A 163 -1.62 0.04 7.60
CA HIS A 163 -2.04 1.40 7.31
C HIS A 163 -2.77 1.48 5.96
N PRO A 164 -3.84 2.28 5.85
CA PRO A 164 -4.45 2.58 4.58
C PRO A 164 -3.51 3.42 3.71
N TYR A 165 -3.56 3.15 2.41
CA TYR A 165 -2.81 3.88 1.40
C TYR A 165 -3.73 4.75 0.56
N GLN A 166 -3.17 5.85 0.04
CA GLN A 166 -3.82 6.71 -0.94
C GLN A 166 -3.06 6.66 -2.25
N VAL A 167 -3.82 6.55 -3.34
CA VAL A 167 -3.31 6.48 -4.71
C VAL A 167 -3.98 7.58 -5.51
N VAL A 168 -3.21 8.58 -5.94
CA VAL A 168 -3.66 9.69 -6.78
C VAL A 168 -3.74 9.20 -8.22
N VAL A 169 -4.95 8.85 -8.66
CA VAL A 169 -5.17 8.18 -9.94
C VAL A 169 -5.13 9.16 -11.10
N GLY A 170 -5.71 10.33 -10.92
CA GLY A 170 -5.88 11.28 -12.00
C GLY A 170 -6.26 12.68 -11.55
N ARG A 171 -6.11 13.64 -12.46
CA ARG A 171 -6.56 15.03 -12.28
C ARG A 171 -7.96 15.19 -12.85
N ILE A 172 -8.83 15.90 -12.15
CA ILE A 172 -10.18 16.22 -12.62
C ILE A 172 -10.16 17.66 -13.15
N PRO A 173 -10.21 17.87 -14.48
CA PRO A 173 -10.14 19.22 -15.05
C PRO A 173 -11.44 20.02 -14.84
N ASN A 174 -12.58 19.34 -14.75
CA ASN A 174 -13.88 19.93 -14.50
C ASN A 174 -14.68 19.05 -13.53
N LEU A 175 -14.78 19.50 -12.27
CA LEU A 175 -15.43 18.75 -11.20
C LEU A 175 -16.94 18.52 -11.45
N GLU A 176 -17.64 19.52 -12.01
CA GLU A 176 -19.07 19.43 -12.30
C GLU A 176 -19.36 18.38 -13.38
N ALA A 177 -18.57 18.39 -14.46
CA ALA A 177 -18.68 17.40 -15.52
C ALA A 177 -18.38 15.99 -15.00
N PHE A 178 -17.35 15.84 -14.17
CA PHE A 178 -17.01 14.56 -13.54
C PHE A 178 -18.15 14.04 -12.66
N VAL A 179 -18.68 14.85 -11.75
CA VAL A 179 -19.79 14.44 -10.86
C VAL A 179 -21.03 14.05 -11.67
N THR A 180 -21.37 14.84 -12.69
CA THR A 180 -22.48 14.53 -13.60
C THR A 180 -22.30 13.16 -14.26
N ALA A 181 -21.12 12.89 -14.80
CA ALA A 181 -20.81 11.61 -15.43
C ALA A 181 -20.92 10.42 -14.46
N ILE A 182 -20.49 10.57 -13.19
CA ILE A 182 -20.62 9.51 -12.18
C ILE A 182 -22.08 9.27 -11.81
N VAL A 183 -22.90 10.31 -11.68
CA VAL A 183 -24.34 10.17 -11.40
C VAL A 183 -25.06 9.45 -12.55
N GLU A 184 -24.76 9.81 -13.79
CA GLU A 184 -25.30 9.12 -14.97
C GLU A 184 -24.95 7.63 -14.98
N LEU A 185 -23.69 7.28 -14.71
CA LEU A 185 -23.24 5.89 -14.66
C LEU A 185 -23.97 5.08 -13.58
N ARG A 186 -24.19 5.67 -12.40
CA ARG A 186 -24.91 4.99 -11.31
C ARG A 186 -26.39 4.79 -11.60
N ASN A 187 -27.01 5.67 -12.39
CA ASN A 187 -28.41 5.53 -12.79
C ASN A 187 -28.61 4.51 -13.92
N ALA A 188 -27.54 4.14 -14.63
CA ALA A 188 -27.57 3.18 -15.73
C ALA A 188 -27.30 1.73 -15.31
N ALA A 189 -26.78 1.50 -14.09
CA ALA A 189 -26.43 0.19 -13.53
C ALA A 189 -27.56 -0.38 -12.67
#